data_AF-A0A1I7Z3W7-F1
#
_entry.id   AF-A0A1I7Z3W7-F1
#
_cell.length_a   1.000
_cell.length_b   1.000
_cell.length_c   1.000
_cell.angle_alpha   90.00
_cell.angle_beta   90.00
_cell.angle_gamma   90.00
#
_symmetry.space_group_name_H-M   'P 1'
#
loop_
_entity.id
_entity.type
_entity.pdbx_description
1 polymer ?
#
loop_
_entity_poly.entity_id
_entity_poly.type
_entity_poly.pdbx_seq_one_letter_code
_entity_poly.pdbx_strand_id
1 'polypeptide(L)'
;MASKTVRGADGSAYTLFFTAGSYFSNFYPCDRLHIDGQDFLCSEQFFMYRKAGDFVLLCLFYSSLVTFGDNDSAKKILCATIPGEMKSLGRKVSPFDDKVWKKASLDAMITANVHKVPIST
;
A
#
# COMPACT_ATOMS: atom_id res chain seq x y z
N MET A 1 17.44 11.94 -5.69
CA MET A 1 16.24 12.54 -5.08
C MET A 1 15.67 13.57 -6.04
N ALA A 2 14.50 13.32 -6.65
CA ALA A 2 13.81 14.37 -7.39
C ALA A 2 12.63 14.86 -6.54
N SER A 3 12.95 15.61 -5.51
CA SER A 3 12.00 16.49 -4.85
C SER A 3 12.35 17.94 -5.22
N LYS A 4 11.33 18.78 -5.37
CA LYS A 4 11.50 20.20 -5.67
C LYS A 4 10.69 21.02 -4.68
N THR A 5 11.34 21.92 -3.98
CA THR A 5 10.64 22.92 -3.16
C THR A 5 10.17 24.06 -4.06
N VAL A 6 8.89 24.41 -3.95
CA VAL A 6 8.27 25.55 -4.63
C VAL A 6 7.57 26.43 -3.61
N ARG A 7 7.39 27.71 -3.92
CA ARG A 7 6.63 28.64 -3.08
C ARG A 7 5.29 28.96 -3.71
N GLY A 8 4.23 28.92 -2.90
CA GLY A 8 2.91 29.38 -3.28
C GLY A 8 2.81 30.90 -3.30
N ALA A 9 1.73 31.41 -3.90
CA ALA A 9 1.43 32.85 -3.93
C ALA A 9 1.20 33.45 -2.52
N ASP A 10 0.85 32.61 -1.56
CA ASP A 10 0.70 32.93 -0.14
C ASP A 10 2.03 32.91 0.64
N GLY A 11 3.15 32.60 -0.03
CA GLY A 11 4.47 32.47 0.58
C GLY A 11 4.77 31.09 1.17
N SER A 12 3.78 30.18 1.24
CA SER A 12 3.94 28.82 1.77
C SER A 12 4.93 28.00 0.95
N ALA A 13 5.74 27.17 1.60
CA ALA A 13 6.68 26.27 0.94
C ALA A 13 6.07 24.88 0.76
N TYR A 14 6.14 24.36 -0.46
CA TYR A 14 5.66 23.02 -0.82
C TYR A 14 6.82 22.17 -1.31
N THR A 15 6.91 20.94 -0.84
CA THR A 15 7.86 19.95 -1.38
C THR A 15 7.14 19.01 -2.32
N LEU A 16 7.37 19.19 -3.62
CA LEU A 16 6.87 18.29 -4.66
C LEU A 16 7.76 17.05 -4.72
N PHE A 17 7.16 15.86 -4.81
CA PHE A 17 7.87 14.60 -4.96
C PHE A 17 7.23 13.75 -6.06
N PHE A 18 8.03 13.15 -6.92
CA PHE A 18 7.55 12.37 -8.07
C PHE A 18 8.30 11.06 -8.29
N THR A 19 9.07 10.59 -7.30
CA THR A 19 9.87 9.37 -7.42
C THR A 19 9.62 8.41 -6.27
N ALA A 20 9.89 7.12 -6.50
CA ALA A 20 9.91 6.10 -5.46
C ALA A 20 10.98 6.37 -4.38
N GLY A 21 11.99 7.21 -4.64
CA GLY A 21 12.99 7.59 -3.65
C GLY A 21 12.51 8.57 -2.57
N SER A 22 11.25 9.04 -2.64
CA SER A 22 10.63 9.82 -1.58
C SER A 22 9.92 8.91 -0.60
N TYR A 23 10.14 9.09 0.70
CA TYR A 23 9.45 8.36 1.77
C TYR A 23 7.91 8.47 1.70
N PHE A 24 7.43 9.61 1.20
CA PHE A 24 6.02 9.87 0.99
C PHE A 24 5.40 9.10 -0.18
N SER A 25 6.22 8.41 -0.98
CA SER A 25 5.74 7.50 -2.03
C SER A 25 5.27 6.18 -1.44
N ASN A 26 4.18 5.63 -1.98
CA ASN A 26 3.75 4.26 -1.67
C ASN A 26 4.66 3.20 -2.32
N PHE A 27 5.48 3.61 -3.29
CA PHE A 27 6.48 2.77 -3.96
C PHE A 27 7.85 2.87 -3.27
N TYR A 28 7.94 3.61 -2.16
CA TYR A 28 9.18 3.72 -1.41
C TYR A 28 9.60 2.33 -0.90
N PRO A 29 10.84 1.88 -1.19
CA PRO A 29 11.34 0.61 -0.69
C PRO A 29 11.51 0.69 0.83
N CYS A 30 10.90 -0.26 1.53
CA CYS A 30 10.96 -0.37 2.98
C CYS A 30 11.83 -1.57 3.35
N ASP A 31 12.88 -1.36 4.14
CA ASP A 31 13.73 -2.45 4.65
C ASP A 31 12.99 -3.33 5.66
N ARG A 32 11.99 -2.76 6.36
CA ARG A 32 11.16 -3.46 7.34
C ARG A 32 9.74 -2.89 7.35
N LEU A 33 8.86 -3.42 6.50
CA LEU A 33 7.41 -3.20 6.61
C LEU A 33 6.74 -4.53 6.97
N HIS A 34 6.54 -4.75 8.27
CA HIS A 34 5.94 -5.96 8.81
C HIS A 34 4.52 -5.66 9.28
N ILE A 35 3.53 -6.33 8.69
CA ILE A 35 2.11 -6.14 9.01
C ILE A 35 1.47 -7.51 9.13
N ASP A 36 0.83 -7.78 10.26
CA ASP A 36 0.08 -9.01 10.54
C ASP A 36 0.88 -10.31 10.27
N GLY A 37 2.16 -10.34 10.63
CA GLY A 37 3.02 -11.51 10.46
C GLY A 37 3.65 -11.64 9.06
N GLN A 38 3.38 -10.71 8.15
CA GLN A 38 3.88 -10.72 6.78
C GLN A 38 4.78 -9.51 6.51
N ASP A 39 5.92 -9.76 5.86
CA ASP A 39 6.81 -8.70 5.36
C ASP A 39 6.41 -8.23 3.96
N PHE A 40 6.55 -6.93 3.73
CA PHE A 40 6.29 -6.26 2.47
C PHE A 40 7.46 -5.35 2.09
N LEU A 41 7.70 -5.20 0.79
CA LEU A 41 8.77 -4.37 0.24
C LEU A 41 8.38 -2.89 0.16
N CYS A 42 7.08 -2.58 0.11
CA CYS A 42 6.56 -1.22 0.10
C CYS A 42 5.06 -1.21 0.44
N SER A 43 4.51 -0.02 0.72
CA SER A 43 3.08 0.15 1.03
C SER A 43 2.17 -0.30 -0.11
N GLU A 44 2.58 -0.15 -1.38
CA GLU A 44 1.79 -0.63 -2.53
C GLU A 44 1.63 -2.16 -2.54
N GLN A 45 2.68 -2.90 -2.15
CA GLN A 45 2.62 -4.36 -2.12
C GLN A 45 1.57 -4.84 -1.12
N PHE A 46 1.60 -4.30 0.11
CA PHE A 46 0.58 -4.57 1.11
C PHE A 46 -0.81 -4.20 0.61
N PHE A 47 -0.97 -3.02 0.01
CA PHE A 47 -2.26 -2.55 -0.47
C PHE A 47 -2.88 -3.48 -1.51
N MET A 48 -2.07 -3.95 -2.47
CA MET A 48 -2.55 -4.88 -3.50
C MET A 48 -2.73 -6.31 -2.96
N TYR A 49 -1.88 -6.75 -2.03
CA TYR A 49 -2.04 -8.02 -1.34
C TYR A 49 -3.34 -8.06 -0.54
N ARG A 50 -3.62 -7.02 0.27
CA ARG A 50 -4.87 -6.88 1.05
C ARG A 50 -6.09 -6.83 0.15
N LYS A 51 -5.98 -6.22 -1.03
CA LYS A 51 -7.02 -6.26 -2.06
C LYS A 51 -7.30 -7.70 -2.52
N ALA A 52 -6.25 -8.44 -2.87
CA ALA A 52 -6.37 -9.75 -3.50
C ALA A 52 -6.73 -10.89 -2.55
N GLY A 53 -6.22 -10.87 -1.31
CA GLY A 53 -6.21 -12.03 -0.42
C GLY A 53 -7.58 -12.61 -0.07
N ASP A 54 -7.55 -13.76 0.59
CA ASP A 54 -8.68 -14.40 1.25
C ASP A 54 -8.19 -14.72 2.66
N PHE A 55 -8.30 -13.80 3.63
CA PHE A 55 -7.67 -14.10 4.92
C PHE A 55 -8.48 -13.71 6.15
N VAL A 56 -9.09 -14.77 6.69
CA VAL A 56 -9.83 -14.91 7.95
C VAL A 56 -9.05 -14.39 9.18
N LEU A 57 -7.72 -14.32 9.13
CA LEU A 57 -6.88 -13.89 10.25
C LEU A 57 -6.77 -12.35 10.38
N LEU A 58 -6.96 -11.60 9.29
CA LEU A 58 -7.08 -10.13 9.29
C LEU A 58 -8.44 -9.65 9.84
N CYS A 59 -9.48 -10.52 9.83
CA CYS A 59 -10.83 -10.19 10.30
C CYS A 59 -10.92 -9.92 11.80
N LEU A 60 -9.98 -10.46 12.60
CA LEU A 60 -10.06 -10.38 14.06
C LEU A 60 -9.65 -9.01 14.62
N PHE A 61 -8.93 -8.20 13.83
CA PHE A 61 -8.40 -6.90 14.27
C PHE A 61 -8.99 -5.71 13.52
N TYR A 62 -9.47 -5.89 12.28
CA TYR A 62 -9.96 -4.78 11.46
C TYR A 62 -11.48 -4.85 11.25
N SER A 63 -12.19 -3.85 11.76
CA SER A 63 -13.66 -3.74 11.66
C SER A 63 -14.18 -3.49 10.23
N SER A 64 -13.29 -3.27 9.26
CA SER A 64 -13.63 -3.05 7.83
C SER A 64 -12.70 -3.90 6.96
N LEU A 65 -12.96 -5.20 6.88
CA LEU A 65 -12.22 -6.10 6.00
C LEU A 65 -13.00 -6.34 4.70
N VAL A 66 -12.39 -5.97 3.58
CA VAL A 66 -12.88 -6.29 2.24
C VAL A 66 -11.73 -6.97 1.51
N THR A 67 -11.96 -8.20 1.09
CA THR A 67 -11.03 -8.97 0.28
C THR A 67 -11.81 -9.72 -0.80
N PHE A 68 -11.12 -10.11 -1.87
CA PHE A 68 -11.77 -10.65 -3.08
C PHE A 68 -11.62 -12.16 -3.24
N GLY A 69 -10.86 -12.83 -2.38
CA GLY A 69 -10.70 -14.27 -2.48
C GLY A 69 -9.70 -14.74 -3.55
N ASP A 70 -8.97 -13.81 -4.17
CA ASP A 70 -8.06 -14.08 -5.28
C ASP A 70 -6.66 -14.44 -4.78
N ASN A 71 -6.57 -15.63 -4.19
CA ASN A 71 -5.35 -16.17 -3.61
C ASN A 71 -4.19 -16.28 -4.61
N ASP A 72 -4.50 -16.50 -5.89
CA ASP A 72 -3.49 -16.58 -6.94
C ASP A 72 -2.87 -15.21 -7.22
N SER A 73 -3.69 -14.16 -7.32
CA SER A 73 -3.19 -12.79 -7.41
C SER A 73 -2.43 -12.39 -6.15
N ALA A 74 -2.92 -12.74 -4.96
CA ALA A 74 -2.26 -12.45 -3.69
C ALA A 74 -0.84 -13.05 -3.63
N LYS A 75 -0.67 -14.32 -4.01
CA LYS A 75 0.65 -14.97 -4.10
C LYS A 75 1.56 -14.28 -5.10
N LYS A 76 1.06 -13.95 -6.30
CA LYS A 76 1.84 -13.25 -7.32
C LYS A 76 2.31 -11.87 -6.83
N ILE A 77 1.45 -11.16 -6.08
CA ILE A 77 1.79 -9.85 -5.50
C ILE A 77 2.86 -9.97 -4.42
N LEU A 78 2.80 -11.00 -3.55
CA LEU A 78 3.83 -11.26 -2.56
C LEU A 78 5.18 -11.61 -3.19
N CYS A 79 5.18 -12.35 -4.31
CA CYS A 79 6.42 -12.69 -5.02
C CYS A 79 6.97 -11.55 -5.89
N ALA A 80 6.16 -10.56 -6.27
CA ALA A 80 6.62 -9.44 -7.08
C ALA A 80 7.58 -8.55 -6.30
N THR A 81 8.65 -8.09 -6.94
CA THR A 81 9.68 -7.23 -6.32
C THR A 81 9.66 -5.80 -6.86
N ILE A 82 8.90 -5.56 -7.93
CA ILE A 82 8.79 -4.26 -8.58
C ILE A 82 7.42 -3.65 -8.28
N PRO A 83 7.34 -2.45 -7.66
CA PRO A 83 6.06 -1.82 -7.30
C PRO A 83 5.07 -1.63 -8.48
N GLY A 84 5.59 -1.36 -9.68
CA GLY A 84 4.78 -1.27 -10.89
C GLY A 84 4.08 -2.59 -11.24
N GLU A 85 4.73 -3.73 -11.01
CA GLU A 85 4.17 -5.06 -11.23
C GLU A 85 3.11 -5.39 -10.17
N MET A 86 3.40 -5.12 -8.89
CA MET A 86 2.44 -5.28 -7.79
C MET A 86 1.14 -4.53 -8.08
N LYS A 87 1.24 -3.27 -8.50
CA LYS A 87 0.11 -2.44 -8.91
C LYS A 87 -0.62 -3.01 -10.12
N SER A 88 0.12 -3.53 -11.10
CA SER A 88 -0.47 -4.15 -12.28
C SER A 88 -1.22 -5.44 -11.97
N LEU A 89 -0.71 -6.27 -11.06
CA LEU A 89 -1.38 -7.47 -10.57
C LEU A 89 -2.63 -7.13 -9.77
N GLY A 90 -2.56 -6.13 -8.89
CA GLY A 90 -3.70 -5.65 -8.11
C GLY A 90 -4.86 -5.10 -8.97
N ARG A 91 -4.58 -4.61 -10.19
CA ARG A 91 -5.62 -4.24 -11.17
C ARG A 91 -6.34 -5.45 -11.80
N LYS A 92 -5.74 -6.64 -11.74
CA LYS A 92 -6.27 -7.89 -12.31
C LYS A 92 -6.98 -8.79 -11.30
N VAL A 93 -7.05 -8.38 -10.04
CA VAL A 93 -7.75 -9.11 -8.97
C VAL A 93 -9.19 -9.40 -9.40
N SER A 94 -9.62 -10.66 -9.25
CA SER A 94 -10.96 -11.10 -9.63
C SER A 94 -11.49 -12.18 -8.68
N PRO A 95 -12.77 -12.12 -8.26
CA PRO A 95 -13.77 -11.09 -8.58
C PRO A 95 -13.37 -9.71 -8.02
N PHE A 96 -13.84 -8.60 -8.61
CA PHE A 96 -13.56 -7.25 -8.09
C PHE A 96 -14.82 -6.40 -8.07
N ASP A 97 -15.08 -5.77 -6.93
CA ASP A 97 -16.15 -4.78 -6.75
C ASP A 97 -15.56 -3.47 -6.22
N ASP A 98 -15.56 -2.45 -7.06
CA ASP A 98 -15.05 -1.12 -6.74
C ASP A 98 -15.80 -0.46 -5.58
N LYS A 99 -17.13 -0.67 -5.45
CA LYS A 99 -17.92 -0.08 -4.36
C LYS A 99 -17.53 -0.71 -3.02
N VAL A 100 -17.25 -2.00 -3.02
CA VAL A 100 -16.80 -2.70 -1.82
C VAL A 100 -15.36 -2.29 -1.49
N TRP A 101 -14.46 -2.25 -2.47
CA TRP A 101 -13.06 -1.86 -2.25
C TRP A 101 -12.90 -0.41 -1.77
N LYS A 102 -13.67 0.53 -2.31
CA LYS A 102 -13.62 1.94 -1.88
C LYS A 102 -13.83 2.12 -0.38
N LYS A 103 -14.67 1.28 0.24
CA LYS A 103 -14.95 1.33 1.69
C LYS A 103 -13.74 0.93 2.55
N ALA A 104 -12.83 0.11 2.03
CA ALA A 104 -11.68 -0.43 2.78
C ALA A 104 -10.32 0.14 2.33
N SER A 105 -10.23 0.67 1.11
CA SER A 105 -8.97 1.11 0.51
C SER A 105 -8.25 2.20 1.32
N LEU A 106 -9.00 3.15 1.89
CA LEU A 106 -8.40 4.19 2.72
C LEU A 106 -7.75 3.61 3.98
N ASP A 107 -8.47 2.74 4.70
CA ASP A 107 -7.96 2.05 5.88
C ASP A 107 -6.71 1.23 5.53
N ALA A 108 -6.75 0.46 4.43
CA ALA A 108 -5.60 -0.30 3.94
C ALA A 108 -4.36 0.59 3.74
N MET A 109 -4.52 1.75 3.11
CA MET A 109 -3.39 2.64 2.87
C MET A 109 -2.92 3.35 4.15
N ILE A 110 -3.83 3.67 5.08
CA ILE A 110 -3.48 4.21 6.40
C ILE A 110 -2.66 3.19 7.18
N THR A 111 -3.13 1.94 7.29
CA THR A 111 -2.39 0.85 7.95
C THR A 111 -0.98 0.73 7.39
N ALA A 112 -0.85 0.69 6.06
CA ALA A 112 0.43 0.55 5.39
C ALA A 112 1.39 1.71 5.69
N ASN A 113 0.88 2.95 5.71
CA ASN A 113 1.70 4.12 5.98
C ASN A 113 2.08 4.25 7.46
N VAL A 114 1.17 3.92 8.38
CA VAL A 114 1.47 3.92 9.83
C VAL A 114 2.59 2.93 10.16
N HIS A 115 2.56 1.72 9.59
CA HIS A 115 3.61 0.73 9.80
C HIS A 115 4.89 1.03 9.01
N LYS A 116 4.77 1.78 7.90
CA LYS A 116 5.94 2.25 7.16
C LYS A 116 6.76 3.20 8.04
N VAL A 117 6.14 4.21 8.66
CA VAL A 117 6.79 5.22 9.52
C VAL A 117 7.66 4.54 10.60
N PRO A 118 8.98 4.80 10.67
CA PRO A 118 9.78 4.35 11.79
C PRO A 118 9.22 5.01 13.05
N ILE A 119 8.59 4.22 13.90
CA ILE A 119 8.23 4.66 15.24
C ILE A 119 9.56 4.73 16.00
N SER A 120 10.04 5.94 16.28
CA SER A 120 11.07 6.16 17.27
C SER A 120 10.48 5.80 18.64
N THR A 121 10.56 4.53 19.03
CA THR A 121 10.42 4.11 20.43
C THR A 121 11.77 4.12 21.12
#